data_AF-A0AAV1SKB0-F1
#
_entry.id   AF-A0AAV1SKB0-F1
#
_cell.length_a   1.000
_cell.length_b   1.000
_cell.length_c   1.000
_cell.angle_alpha   90.00
_cell.angle_beta   90.00
_cell.angle_gamma   90.00
#
_symmetry.space_group_name_H-M   'P 1'
#
loop_
_entity.id
_entity.type
_entity.pdbx_description
1 polymer ?
#
loop_
_entity_poly.entity_id
_entity_poly.type
_entity_poly.pdbx_seq_one_letter_code
_entity_poly.pdbx_strand_id
1 'polypeptide(L)'
;MKVKIVIDGRRHPLEVPDDATVLDLKKKVHEIFDISAGKKQEFFFNGLVLQDRRTLESYLVDNESEIELRIYYSVWIISQRNRKEKYQLKVHKNNFVWDLKQNLHVNYGLDITNMRLQIKPNSDLDDRTLLWANDITDGTKIVIAQS
;
A
#
# COMPACT_ATOMS: atom_id res chain seq x y z
N MET A 1 21.47 14.30 -9.90
CA MET A 1 20.15 14.62 -10.46
C MET A 1 19.17 15.05 -9.37
N LYS A 2 18.19 15.89 -9.70
CA LYS A 2 17.09 16.30 -8.81
C LYS A 2 15.81 15.62 -9.25
N VAL A 3 15.16 14.88 -8.36
CA VAL A 3 13.89 14.16 -8.61
C VAL A 3 12.82 14.64 -7.63
N LYS A 4 11.56 14.36 -7.92
CA LYS A 4 10.43 14.65 -7.02
C LYS A 4 9.80 13.35 -6.58
N ILE A 5 9.77 13.10 -5.28
CA ILE A 5 8.99 12.00 -4.72
C ILE A 5 7.57 12.48 -4.47
N VAL A 6 6.60 11.79 -5.06
CA VAL A 6 5.18 12.07 -4.86
C VAL A 6 4.63 11.13 -3.81
N ILE A 7 4.28 11.67 -2.64
CA ILE A 7 3.67 10.93 -1.53
C ILE A 7 2.29 11.53 -1.32
N ASP A 8 1.23 10.74 -1.52
CA ASP A 8 -0.16 11.17 -1.30
C ASP A 8 -0.52 12.49 -2.04
N GLY A 9 -0.01 12.65 -3.26
CA GLY A 9 -0.21 13.84 -4.09
C GLY A 9 0.66 15.04 -3.72
N ARG A 10 1.53 14.93 -2.69
CA ARG A 10 2.49 15.96 -2.32
C ARG A 10 3.84 15.68 -2.95
N ARG A 11 4.43 16.71 -3.56
CA ARG A 11 5.75 16.64 -4.22
C ARG A 11 6.84 17.02 -3.25
N HIS A 12 7.85 16.17 -3.16
CA HIS A 12 9.01 16.37 -2.31
C HIS A 12 10.29 16.33 -3.15
N PRO A 13 10.96 17.46 -3.38
CA PRO A 13 12.20 17.49 -4.15
C PRO A 13 13.33 16.80 -3.37
N LEU A 14 14.06 15.92 -4.03
CA LEU A 14 15.23 15.23 -3.51
C LEU A 14 16.37 15.28 -4.53
N GLU A 15 17.58 15.47 -4.04
CA GLU A 15 18.79 15.36 -4.86
C GLU A 15 19.43 14.00 -4.64
N VAL A 16 19.81 13.30 -5.70
CA VAL A 16 20.52 12.02 -5.64
C VAL A 16 21.68 12.03 -6.65
N PRO A 17 22.74 11.23 -6.43
CA PRO A 17 23.78 11.03 -7.44
C PRO A 17 23.21 10.60 -8.80
N ASP A 18 23.91 10.91 -9.90
CA ASP A 18 23.44 10.56 -11.25
C ASP A 18 23.43 9.04 -11.48
N ASP A 19 24.31 8.30 -10.82
CA ASP A 19 24.40 6.84 -10.82
C ASP A 19 23.56 6.17 -9.72
N ALA A 20 22.72 6.94 -9.02
CA ALA A 20 21.96 6.44 -7.88
C ALA A 20 21.05 5.25 -8.25
N THR A 21 21.05 4.25 -7.37
CA THR A 21 20.12 3.13 -7.45
C THR A 21 18.78 3.45 -6.82
N VAL A 22 17.76 2.66 -7.15
CA VAL A 22 16.45 2.72 -6.46
C VAL A 22 16.61 2.48 -4.95
N LEU A 23 17.57 1.64 -4.55
CA LEU A 23 17.89 1.43 -3.14
C LEU A 23 18.44 2.69 -2.46
N ASP A 24 19.28 3.47 -3.14
CA ASP A 24 19.81 4.73 -2.59
C ASP A 24 18.70 5.76 -2.41
N LEU A 25 17.78 5.85 -3.38
CA LEU A 25 16.59 6.68 -3.27
C LEU A 25 15.70 6.26 -2.09
N LYS A 26 15.47 4.94 -1.91
CA LYS A 26 14.73 4.38 -0.78
C LYS A 26 15.36 4.75 0.57
N LYS A 27 16.67 4.63 0.71
CA LYS A 27 17.41 5.01 1.93
C LYS A 27 17.24 6.51 2.21
N LYS A 28 17.40 7.35 1.20
CA LYS A 28 17.27 8.80 1.35
C LYS A 28 15.86 9.23 1.76
N VAL A 29 14.83 8.60 1.20
CA VAL A 29 13.44 8.81 1.61
C VAL A 29 13.22 8.35 3.05
N HIS A 30 13.78 7.21 3.45
CA HIS A 30 13.68 6.72 4.82
C HIS A 30 14.28 7.71 5.83
N GLU A 31 15.46 8.25 5.53
CA GLU A 31 16.16 9.23 6.37
C GLU A 31 15.38 10.55 6.54
N ILE A 32 14.71 11.02 5.48
CA ILE A 32 14.05 12.34 5.47
C ILE A 32 12.62 12.28 6.02
N PHE A 33 11.88 11.21 5.73
CA PHE A 33 10.45 11.12 6.04
C PHE A 33 10.15 10.23 7.25
N ASP A 34 11.16 9.63 7.88
CA ASP A 34 11.03 8.67 9.00
C ASP A 34 10.03 7.54 8.68
N ILE A 35 9.97 7.13 7.41
CA ILE A 35 9.09 6.04 6.97
C ILE A 35 9.77 4.73 7.36
N SER A 36 9.49 4.22 8.56
CA SER A 36 10.12 3.04 9.15
C SER A 36 10.34 1.89 8.15
N ALA A 37 11.50 1.24 8.21
CA ALA A 37 11.89 0.12 7.34
C ALA A 37 10.93 -1.09 7.37
N GLY A 38 10.00 -1.15 8.35
CA GLY A 38 8.95 -2.16 8.44
C GLY A 38 7.75 -1.94 7.51
N LYS A 39 7.55 -0.73 6.96
CA LYS A 39 6.49 -0.46 5.97
C LYS A 39 6.96 -0.87 4.58
N LYS A 40 6.10 -1.59 3.84
CA LYS A 40 6.44 -2.01 2.46
C LYS A 40 6.30 -0.80 1.54
N GLN A 41 7.43 -0.30 1.05
CA GLN A 41 7.51 0.83 0.13
C GLN A 41 7.72 0.34 -1.30
N GLU A 42 6.93 0.85 -2.24
CA GLU A 42 7.15 0.64 -3.66
C GLU A 42 7.23 1.99 -4.36
N PHE A 43 8.31 2.17 -5.11
CA PHE A 43 8.49 3.33 -5.97
C PHE A 43 7.96 2.98 -7.36
N PHE A 44 7.17 3.88 -7.92
CA PHE A 44 6.53 3.73 -9.21
C PHE A 44 6.95 4.86 -10.14
N PHE A 45 7.31 4.51 -11.36
CA PHE A 45 7.61 5.47 -12.43
C PHE A 45 7.12 4.93 -13.76
N ASN A 46 6.37 5.73 -14.52
CA ASN A 46 5.79 5.33 -15.81
C ASN A 46 5.06 3.97 -15.80
N GLY A 47 4.33 3.69 -14.70
CA GLY A 47 3.60 2.44 -14.51
C GLY A 47 4.46 1.23 -14.10
N LEU A 48 5.78 1.41 -13.92
CA LEU A 48 6.69 0.35 -13.51
C LEU A 48 6.99 0.43 -12.02
N VAL A 49 7.02 -0.73 -11.34
CA VAL A 49 7.58 -0.87 -10.00
C VAL A 49 9.10 -0.89 -10.09
N LEU A 50 9.74 0.10 -9.48
CA LEU A 50 11.18 0.24 -9.48
C LEU A 50 11.86 -0.80 -8.59
N GLN A 51 12.83 -1.50 -9.17
CA GLN A 51 13.61 -2.56 -8.53
C GLN A 51 14.90 -2.03 -7.88
N ASP A 52 15.19 -2.44 -6.65
CA ASP A 52 16.26 -1.92 -5.80
C ASP A 52 17.65 -1.86 -6.45
N ARG A 53 18.00 -2.90 -7.22
CA ARG A 53 19.34 -3.06 -7.81
C ARG A 53 19.54 -2.34 -9.15
N ARG A 54 18.53 -1.62 -9.64
CA ARG A 54 18.61 -0.87 -10.90
C ARG A 54 18.86 0.60 -10.63
N THR A 55 19.58 1.25 -11.54
CA THR A 55 19.80 2.71 -11.51
C THR A 55 18.52 3.44 -11.91
N LEU A 56 18.33 4.66 -11.42
CA LEU A 56 17.21 5.51 -11.84
C LEU A 56 17.25 5.81 -13.35
N GLU A 57 18.45 6.05 -13.87
CA GLU A 57 18.68 6.27 -15.31
C GLU A 57 18.20 5.10 -16.18
N SER A 58 18.31 3.84 -15.70
CA SER A 58 17.83 2.67 -16.44
C SER A 58 16.32 2.64 -16.67
N TYR A 59 15.57 3.45 -15.92
CA TYR A 59 14.13 3.66 -16.10
C TYR A 59 13.81 4.96 -16.85
N LEU A 60 14.82 5.65 -17.40
CA LEU A 60 14.71 6.96 -18.04
C LEU A 60 14.21 8.04 -17.07
N VAL A 61 14.57 7.92 -15.79
CA VAL A 61 14.38 8.99 -14.81
C VAL A 61 15.44 10.06 -15.08
N ASP A 62 14.99 11.27 -15.38
CA ASP A 62 15.82 12.46 -15.58
C ASP A 62 15.54 13.52 -14.50
N ASN A 63 16.25 14.64 -14.54
CA ASN A 63 15.99 15.80 -13.71
C ASN A 63 14.52 16.23 -13.75
N GLU A 64 14.01 16.61 -12.59
CA GLU A 64 12.64 17.03 -12.31
C GLU A 64 11.56 15.95 -12.52
N SER A 65 11.95 14.70 -12.82
CA SER A 65 11.05 13.55 -12.91
C SER A 65 10.29 13.30 -11.60
N GLU A 66 9.04 12.86 -11.73
CA GLU A 66 8.16 12.55 -10.60
C GLU A 66 8.08 11.04 -10.40
N ILE A 67 8.56 10.55 -9.24
CA ILE A 67 8.48 9.15 -8.84
C ILE A 67 7.42 9.03 -7.75
N GLU A 68 6.41 8.21 -7.97
CA GLU A 68 5.35 7.98 -7.00
C GLU A 68 5.82 6.98 -5.93
N LEU A 69 5.71 7.34 -4.66
CA LEU A 69 5.97 6.44 -3.55
C LEU A 69 4.64 5.97 -2.96
N ARG A 70 4.41 4.65 -3.00
CA ARG A 70 3.28 4.02 -2.32
C ARG A 70 3.74 3.30 -1.08
N ILE A 71 3.04 3.56 0.02
CA ILE A 71 3.31 2.96 1.32
C ILE A 71 2.19 1.97 1.63
N TYR A 72 2.56 0.70 1.71
CA TYR A 72 1.63 -0.37 2.04
C TYR A 72 1.78 -0.81 3.49
N TYR A 73 0.67 -1.24 4.06
CA TYR A 73 0.56 -1.80 5.39
C TYR A 73 -0.22 -3.12 5.36
N SER A 74 -0.19 -3.85 6.46
CA SER A 74 -0.90 -5.13 6.57
C SER A 74 -2.18 -4.97 7.37
N VAL A 75 -3.27 -5.58 6.92
CA VAL A 75 -4.50 -5.73 7.71
C VAL A 75 -4.81 -7.21 7.91
N TRP A 76 -5.52 -7.51 8.99
CA TRP A 76 -5.95 -8.88 9.30
C TRP A 76 -7.46 -9.01 9.11
N ILE A 77 -7.88 -9.91 8.23
CA ILE A 77 -9.28 -10.29 8.07
C ILE A 77 -9.52 -11.57 8.88
N ILE A 78 -10.58 -11.61 9.69
CA ILE A 78 -10.87 -12.71 10.62
C ILE A 78 -12.30 -13.19 10.39
N SER A 79 -12.47 -14.50 10.22
CA SER A 79 -13.80 -15.10 10.13
C SER A 79 -14.54 -15.01 11.46
N GLN A 80 -15.79 -14.50 11.45
CA GLN A 80 -16.62 -14.49 12.66
C GLN A 80 -17.02 -15.91 13.07
N ARG A 81 -17.26 -16.80 12.08
CA ARG A 81 -17.63 -18.21 12.31
C ARG A 81 -16.48 -19.01 12.93
N ASN A 82 -15.24 -18.72 12.51
CA ASN A 82 -14.06 -19.40 13.01
C ASN A 82 -12.91 -18.40 13.25
N ARG A 83 -12.70 -17.96 14.50
CA ARG A 83 -11.65 -16.99 14.84
C ARG A 83 -10.21 -17.47 14.57
N LYS A 84 -10.00 -18.78 14.32
CA LYS A 84 -8.70 -19.31 13.90
C LYS A 84 -8.41 -19.05 12.43
N GLU A 85 -9.45 -18.89 11.62
CA GLU A 85 -9.36 -18.55 10.21
C GLU A 85 -9.09 -17.05 10.05
N LYS A 86 -7.90 -16.73 9.55
CA LYS A 86 -7.39 -15.37 9.41
C LYS A 86 -6.66 -15.23 8.08
N TYR A 87 -6.81 -14.07 7.47
CA TYR A 87 -6.17 -13.71 6.20
C TYR A 87 -5.40 -12.41 6.39
N GLN A 88 -4.19 -12.33 5.84
CA GLN A 88 -3.38 -11.13 5.92
C GLN A 88 -3.35 -10.47 4.55
N LEU A 89 -3.81 -9.23 4.46
CA LEU A 89 -3.80 -8.48 3.21
C LEU A 89 -2.78 -7.36 3.27
N LYS A 90 -1.99 -7.20 2.21
CA LYS A 90 -1.16 -6.02 1.97
C LYS A 90 -2.00 -4.99 1.23
N VAL A 91 -2.13 -3.80 1.79
CA VAL A 91 -3.04 -2.76 1.29
C VAL A 91 -2.38 -1.38 1.31
N HIS A 92 -2.87 -0.50 0.45
CA HIS A 92 -2.56 0.92 0.42
C HIS A 92 -3.70 1.70 1.05
N LYS A 93 -3.42 2.86 1.66
CA LYS A 93 -4.44 3.65 2.37
C LYS A 93 -5.62 4.09 1.47
N ASN A 94 -5.32 4.28 0.18
CA ASN A 94 -6.29 4.66 -0.85
C ASN A 94 -6.92 3.45 -1.56
N ASN A 95 -6.75 2.23 -1.05
CA ASN A 95 -7.59 1.13 -1.51
C ASN A 95 -9.03 1.37 -1.05
N PHE A 96 -9.97 0.84 -1.83
CA PHE A 96 -11.36 0.74 -1.45
C PHE A 96 -11.57 -0.48 -0.56
N VAL A 97 -12.64 -0.47 0.26
CA VAL A 97 -13.09 -1.67 0.97
C VAL A 97 -13.36 -2.82 0.00
N TRP A 98 -13.88 -2.51 -1.21
CA TRP A 98 -14.02 -3.48 -2.29
C TRP A 98 -12.70 -4.20 -2.63
N ASP A 99 -11.57 -3.50 -2.65
CA ASP A 99 -10.27 -4.10 -2.96
C ASP A 99 -9.88 -5.17 -1.93
N LEU A 100 -10.33 -5.04 -0.67
CA LEU A 100 -10.13 -6.08 0.33
C LEU A 100 -10.86 -7.37 -0.05
N LYS A 101 -12.13 -7.25 -0.45
CA LYS A 101 -12.95 -8.39 -0.89
C LYS A 101 -12.35 -9.04 -2.13
N GLN A 102 -11.95 -8.23 -3.11
CA GLN A 102 -11.30 -8.73 -4.32
C GLN A 102 -9.99 -9.47 -4.01
N ASN A 103 -9.16 -8.92 -3.11
CA ASN A 103 -7.92 -9.58 -2.69
C ASN A 103 -8.20 -10.88 -1.91
N LEU A 104 -9.27 -10.96 -1.13
CA LEU A 104 -9.70 -12.20 -0.47
C LEU A 104 -10.10 -13.27 -1.50
N HIS A 105 -10.83 -12.88 -2.54
CA HIS A 105 -11.19 -13.77 -3.63
C HIS A 105 -9.94 -14.28 -4.38
N VAL A 106 -9.10 -13.36 -4.85
CA VAL A 106 -7.94 -13.68 -5.69
C VAL A 106 -6.88 -14.49 -4.93
N ASN A 107 -6.59 -14.13 -3.68
CA ASN A 107 -5.47 -14.73 -2.95
C ASN A 107 -5.88 -15.97 -2.14
N TYR A 108 -7.16 -16.10 -1.79
CA TYR A 108 -7.64 -17.17 -0.89
C TYR A 108 -8.86 -17.93 -1.41
N GLY A 109 -9.40 -17.58 -2.58
CA GLY A 109 -10.52 -18.30 -3.20
C GLY A 109 -11.86 -18.13 -2.48
N LEU A 110 -12.01 -17.08 -1.67
CA LEU A 110 -13.25 -16.80 -0.94
C LEU A 110 -14.36 -16.34 -1.87
N ASP A 111 -15.58 -16.84 -1.65
CA ASP A 111 -16.78 -16.24 -2.24
C ASP A 111 -17.06 -14.90 -1.56
N ILE A 112 -17.11 -13.83 -2.36
CA ILE A 112 -17.30 -12.45 -1.88
C ILE A 112 -18.68 -11.89 -2.20
N THR A 113 -19.54 -12.64 -2.91
CA THR A 113 -20.82 -12.17 -3.45
C THR A 113 -21.70 -11.51 -2.38
N ASN A 114 -21.76 -12.11 -1.19
CA ASN A 114 -22.54 -11.60 -0.05
C ASN A 114 -21.65 -11.25 1.15
N MET A 115 -20.35 -11.07 0.94
CA MET A 115 -19.40 -10.86 2.01
C MET A 115 -19.61 -9.50 2.67
N ARG A 116 -19.75 -9.50 4.00
CA ARG A 116 -19.83 -8.29 4.81
C ARG A 116 -18.60 -8.16 5.70
N LEU A 117 -17.89 -7.05 5.56
CA LEU A 117 -16.71 -6.72 6.35
C LEU A 117 -17.08 -5.71 7.42
N GLN A 118 -16.63 -5.93 8.66
CA GLN A 118 -16.95 -5.09 9.82
C GLN A 118 -15.70 -4.84 10.66
N ILE A 119 -15.52 -3.62 11.18
CA ILE A 119 -14.51 -3.34 12.23
C ILE A 119 -15.13 -3.50 13.61
N LYS A 120 -16.37 -3.03 13.77
CA LYS A 120 -17.17 -3.12 14.99
C LYS A 120 -18.43 -3.95 14.70
N PRO A 121 -18.98 -4.64 15.71
CA PRO A 121 -20.24 -5.37 15.54
C PRO A 121 -21.32 -4.45 14.98
N ASN A 122 -22.07 -4.95 13.99
CA ASN A 122 -23.17 -4.24 13.33
C ASN A 122 -22.78 -2.96 12.57
N SER A 123 -21.50 -2.80 12.21
CA SER A 123 -21.00 -1.68 11.42
C SER A 123 -20.36 -2.20 10.13
N ASP A 124 -21.21 -2.48 9.13
CA ASP A 124 -20.76 -2.91 7.80
C ASP A 124 -19.96 -1.81 7.11
N LEU A 125 -18.82 -2.18 6.54
CA LEU A 125 -17.99 -1.32 5.73
C LEU A 125 -18.59 -1.19 4.33
N ASP A 126 -18.69 0.04 3.83
CA ASP A 126 -19.15 0.33 2.47
C ASP A 126 -18.02 0.10 1.46
N ASP A 127 -18.27 -0.74 0.47
CA ASP A 127 -17.34 -1.11 -0.60
C ASP A 127 -16.76 0.09 -1.36
N ARG A 128 -17.47 1.22 -1.40
CA ARG A 128 -17.08 2.45 -2.10
C ARG A 128 -16.22 3.40 -1.26
N THR A 129 -15.98 3.05 0.00
CA THR A 129 -15.18 3.89 0.90
C THR A 129 -13.71 3.48 0.89
N LEU A 130 -12.84 4.47 1.08
CA LEU A 130 -11.40 4.27 1.20
C LEU A 130 -11.04 3.69 2.58
N LEU A 131 -9.97 2.92 2.66
CA LEU A 131 -9.53 2.32 3.93
C LEU A 131 -9.23 3.36 5.00
N TRP A 132 -8.51 4.43 4.66
CA TRP A 132 -8.17 5.48 5.62
C TRP A 132 -9.42 6.22 6.14
N ALA A 133 -10.48 6.32 5.34
CA ALA A 133 -11.73 6.98 5.74
C ALA A 133 -12.53 6.17 6.77
N ASN A 134 -12.17 4.90 6.97
CA ASN A 134 -12.76 3.99 7.94
C ASN A 134 -11.83 3.68 9.12
N ASP A 135 -10.79 4.49 9.34
CA ASP A 135 -9.75 4.26 10.36
C ASP A 135 -9.03 2.89 10.21
N ILE A 136 -8.95 2.36 8.99
CA ILE A 136 -8.25 1.11 8.71
C ILE A 136 -6.77 1.43 8.50
N THR A 137 -5.94 1.09 9.48
CA THR A 137 -4.50 1.31 9.51
C THR A 137 -3.72 -0.01 9.59
N ASP A 138 -2.40 0.08 9.72
CA ASP A 138 -1.56 -1.11 9.91
C ASP A 138 -2.00 -1.92 11.13
N GLY A 139 -2.07 -3.23 10.95
CA GLY A 139 -2.50 -4.19 11.97
C GLY A 139 -4.00 -4.21 12.27
N THR A 140 -4.82 -3.34 11.67
CA THR A 140 -6.27 -3.33 11.91
C THR A 140 -6.88 -4.71 11.66
N LYS A 141 -7.75 -5.14 12.57
CA LYS A 141 -8.51 -6.38 12.49
C LYS A 141 -9.90 -6.10 11.96
N ILE A 142 -10.24 -6.72 10.84
CA ILE A 142 -11.54 -6.63 10.17
C ILE A 142 -12.18 -8.02 10.27
N VAL A 143 -13.48 -8.06 10.49
CA VAL A 143 -14.25 -9.29 10.69
C VAL A 143 -15.13 -9.54 9.47
N ILE A 144 -15.17 -10.78 9.01
CA ILE A 144 -16.17 -11.24 8.04
C ILE A 144 -17.41 -11.64 8.84
N ALA A 145 -18.49 -10.86 8.73
CA ALA A 145 -19.72 -11.05 9.50
C ALA A 145 -20.69 -12.04 8.84
N GLN A 146 -20.70 -12.09 7.51
CA GLN A 146 -21.38 -13.09 6.70
C GLN A 146 -20.50 -13.42 5.49
N SER A 147 -20.36 -14.72 5.22
CA SER A 147 -19.82 -15.31 3.99
C SER A 147 -20.65 -16.51 3.57
#